data_AF-A0A4P9USI4-F1
#
_entry.id   AF-A0A4P9USI4-F1
#
_cell.length_a   1.000
_cell.length_b   1.000
_cell.length_c   1.000
_cell.angle_alpha   90.00
_cell.angle_beta   90.00
_cell.angle_gamma   90.00
#
_symmetry.space_group_name_H-M   'P 1'
#
loop_
_entity.id
_entity.type
_entity.pdbx_description
1 polymer ?
#
loop_
_entity_poly.entity_id
_entity_poly.type
_entity_poly.pdbx_seq_one_letter_code
_entity_poly.pdbx_strand_id
1 'polypeptide(L)'
;MKRFISIIGIFLALIGFSAPVYSWGPATHAYIGARLGEKGILGANVLYGQMAGDVFNLMYDTPIEQIQHLYDVTHGLTEQGLDTVFPVLDLAETKREKAVALGFLAHNNVNGADVYAHGNPYNDPERYVIAKALQLSEVLASRLALLGGGIADDMLLEVSHVFVEFAADLLIRQYDRAIGARMIVAAISRNRGFPDLLVKAYAENFADTFGFTHDEAASIIVAEEAKFRRLAIRYGMIMQYSNRKAQTELAGLLAEIAPRLMEGYGLDVPSAMLLPIIQFGIGEALELCKDDLLPEVENTIEALRAIDWHHR
;
A
#
# COMPACT_ATOMS: atom_id res chain seq x y z
N MET A 1 5.98 24.11 31.19
CA MET A 1 4.69 23.39 31.07
C MET A 1 3.64 24.14 30.24
N LYS A 2 3.41 25.45 30.42
CA LYS A 2 2.42 26.21 29.61
C LYS A 2 2.81 26.51 28.15
N ARG A 3 4.06 26.25 27.73
CA ARG A 3 4.54 26.49 26.36
C ARG A 3 4.52 25.26 25.44
N PHE A 4 4.28 24.07 25.98
CA PHE A 4 4.06 22.85 25.18
C PHE A 4 2.61 22.71 24.69
N ILE A 5 1.69 23.48 25.29
CA ILE A 5 0.25 23.46 24.99
C ILE A 5 -0.06 24.26 23.70
N SER A 6 0.86 25.11 23.25
CA SER A 6 0.60 26.06 22.15
C SER A 6 1.02 25.56 20.76
N ILE A 7 1.66 24.39 20.65
CA ILE A 7 2.09 23.83 19.35
C ILE A 7 0.98 22.94 18.74
N ILE A 8 0.07 22.41 19.56
CA ILE A 8 -0.96 21.45 19.14
C ILE A 8 -2.24 22.16 18.64
N GLY A 9 -2.40 23.46 18.92
CA GLY A 9 -3.63 24.23 18.64
C GLY A 9 -3.70 24.93 17.28
N ILE A 10 -2.67 24.81 16.42
CA ILE A 10 -2.64 25.42 15.07
C ILE A 10 -2.77 24.32 14.02
N PHE A 11 -3.76 23.45 14.20
CA PHE A 11 -4.05 22.30 13.33
C PHE A 11 -5.35 22.48 12.52
N LEU A 12 -5.95 23.67 12.62
CA LEU A 12 -7.37 23.89 12.35
C LEU A 12 -7.70 24.51 10.99
N ALA A 13 -6.85 24.33 9.99
CA ALA A 13 -7.21 24.69 8.63
C ALA A 13 -6.45 23.83 7.62
N LEU A 14 -7.11 22.81 7.08
CA LEU A 14 -7.37 22.63 5.63
C LEU A 14 -7.85 21.20 5.38
N ILE A 15 -9.05 21.11 4.79
CA ILE A 15 -9.75 19.86 4.43
C ILE A 15 -9.36 19.46 3.01
N GLY A 16 -9.18 18.15 2.80
CA GLY A 16 -9.52 17.49 1.54
C GLY A 16 -8.36 16.94 0.71
N PHE A 17 -7.59 16.00 1.25
CA PHE A 17 -6.74 15.12 0.44
C PHE A 17 -6.73 13.72 1.06
N SER A 18 -7.13 12.70 0.29
CA SER A 18 -6.83 11.30 0.59
C SER A 18 -5.43 11.04 0.02
N ALA A 19 -4.45 10.75 0.87
CA ALA A 19 -3.20 10.19 0.36
C ALA A 19 -3.52 8.77 -0.15
N PRO A 20 -2.85 8.28 -1.21
CA PRO A 20 -2.96 6.88 -1.59
C PRO A 20 -2.38 6.03 -0.45
N VAL A 21 -3.27 5.52 0.39
CA VAL A 21 -2.93 4.51 1.37
C VAL A 21 -2.99 3.17 0.67
N TYR A 22 -2.10 2.27 1.10
CA TYR A 22 -2.08 0.89 0.63
C TYR A 22 -3.45 0.25 0.90
N SER A 23 -3.69 -0.94 0.33
CA SER A 23 -4.93 -1.68 0.56
C SER A 23 -4.76 -2.96 1.32
N TRP A 24 -3.74 -3.70 0.91
CA TRP A 24 -3.03 -4.53 1.83
C TRP A 24 -1.58 -4.04 1.88
N GLY A 25 -0.90 -4.30 2.99
CA GLY A 25 0.54 -4.06 3.04
C GLY A 25 1.30 -5.00 2.08
N PRO A 26 2.55 -4.67 1.71
CA PRO A 26 3.34 -5.49 0.78
C PRO A 26 3.51 -6.96 1.19
N ALA A 27 3.58 -7.27 2.50
CA ALA A 27 3.73 -8.66 2.92
C ALA A 27 2.43 -9.46 2.75
N THR A 28 1.28 -8.81 2.96
CA THR A 28 -0.04 -9.38 2.75
C THR A 28 -0.30 -9.61 1.26
N HIS A 29 0.02 -8.64 0.38
CA HIS A 29 0.00 -8.84 -1.07
C HIS A 29 0.92 -9.98 -1.53
N ALA A 30 2.13 -10.05 -0.98
CA ALA A 30 3.03 -11.15 -1.27
C ALA A 30 2.44 -12.51 -0.84
N TYR A 31 1.71 -12.54 0.28
CA TYR A 31 1.07 -13.74 0.80
C TYR A 31 -0.08 -14.20 -0.09
N ILE A 32 -0.89 -13.25 -0.57
CA ILE A 32 -1.95 -13.47 -1.55
C ILE A 32 -1.35 -13.97 -2.87
N GLY A 33 -0.39 -13.25 -3.44
CA GLY A 33 0.25 -13.58 -4.72
C GLY A 33 0.93 -14.95 -4.73
N ALA A 34 1.53 -15.36 -3.62
CA ALA A 34 2.11 -16.70 -3.49
C ALA A 34 1.07 -17.84 -3.56
N ARG A 35 -0.23 -17.51 -3.46
CA ARG A 35 -1.35 -18.47 -3.46
C ARG A 35 -2.19 -18.41 -4.74
N LEU A 36 -1.86 -17.56 -5.71
CA LEU A 36 -2.58 -17.50 -6.99
C LEU A 36 -2.20 -18.62 -7.99
N GLY A 37 -1.50 -19.67 -7.55
CA GLY A 37 -1.36 -20.94 -8.27
C GLY A 37 -0.05 -21.12 -9.06
N GLU A 38 0.63 -20.04 -9.43
CA GLU A 38 1.92 -20.11 -10.13
C GLU A 38 3.08 -20.55 -9.21
N LYS A 39 4.06 -21.26 -9.78
CA LYS A 39 5.20 -21.84 -9.03
C LYS A 39 6.55 -21.40 -9.59
N GLY A 40 7.60 -21.55 -8.79
CA GLY A 40 8.97 -21.23 -9.18
C GLY A 40 9.12 -19.78 -9.62
N ILE A 41 9.80 -19.56 -10.75
CA ILE A 41 10.06 -18.20 -11.27
C ILE A 41 8.77 -17.47 -11.69
N LEU A 42 7.75 -18.19 -12.17
CA LEU A 42 6.48 -17.56 -12.52
C LEU A 42 5.73 -17.12 -11.26
N GLY A 43 5.69 -17.97 -10.23
CA GLY A 43 5.11 -17.61 -8.94
C GLY A 43 5.82 -16.43 -8.27
N ALA A 44 7.15 -16.36 -8.40
CA ALA A 44 7.91 -15.19 -7.93
C ALA A 44 7.55 -13.90 -8.68
N ASN A 45 7.19 -13.99 -9.97
CA ASN A 45 6.74 -12.85 -10.75
C ASN A 45 5.31 -12.43 -10.39
N VAL A 46 4.38 -13.38 -10.20
CA VAL A 46 3.03 -13.09 -9.69
C VAL A 46 3.11 -12.38 -8.33
N LEU A 47 3.94 -12.89 -7.43
CA LEU A 47 4.15 -12.29 -6.11
C LEU A 47 4.70 -10.86 -6.22
N TYR A 48 5.69 -10.63 -7.09
CA TYR A 48 6.20 -9.27 -7.32
C TYR A 48 5.11 -8.34 -7.88
N GLY A 49 4.36 -8.80 -8.88
CA GLY A 49 3.27 -8.06 -9.48
C GLY A 49 2.23 -7.64 -8.45
N GLN A 50 1.84 -8.56 -7.57
CA GLN A 50 0.91 -8.30 -6.47
C GLN A 50 1.37 -7.19 -5.53
N MET A 51 2.67 -7.08 -5.25
CA MET A 51 3.20 -5.95 -4.47
C MET A 51 3.28 -4.69 -5.32
N ALA A 52 3.61 -4.82 -6.61
CA ALA A 52 3.93 -3.71 -7.47
C ALA A 52 2.72 -2.87 -7.92
N GLY A 53 1.48 -3.25 -7.57
CA GLY A 53 0.31 -2.39 -7.75
C GLY A 53 0.49 -1.00 -7.10
N ASP A 54 1.19 -0.97 -5.96
CA ASP A 54 1.52 0.24 -5.20
C ASP A 54 2.83 0.93 -5.60
N VAL A 55 3.38 0.63 -6.77
CA VAL A 55 4.67 1.17 -7.21
C VAL A 55 4.73 2.71 -7.13
N PHE A 56 3.59 3.37 -7.34
CA PHE A 56 3.48 4.83 -7.38
C PHE A 56 3.14 5.48 -6.04
N ASN A 57 2.82 4.73 -4.98
CA ASN A 57 2.47 5.29 -3.66
C ASN A 57 3.65 5.98 -2.96
N LEU A 58 4.87 5.79 -3.47
CA LEU A 58 6.13 6.30 -2.90
C LEU A 58 6.70 7.52 -3.63
N MET A 59 5.92 8.12 -4.53
CA MET A 59 6.30 9.30 -5.32
C MET A 59 6.32 10.59 -4.47
N TYR A 60 6.89 10.54 -3.27
CA TYR A 60 6.82 11.61 -2.26
C TYR A 60 7.48 12.94 -2.64
N ASP A 61 8.29 12.96 -3.71
CA ASP A 61 8.92 14.18 -4.24
C ASP A 61 8.13 14.76 -5.43
N THR A 62 6.94 14.23 -5.70
CA THR A 62 6.09 14.55 -6.85
C THR A 62 4.80 15.26 -6.39
N PRO A 63 4.23 16.20 -7.19
CA PRO A 63 2.92 16.77 -6.89
C PRO A 63 1.84 15.71 -6.66
N ILE A 64 0.99 15.90 -5.66
CA ILE A 64 0.00 14.91 -5.20
C ILE A 64 -0.95 14.48 -6.32
N GLU A 65 -1.29 15.38 -7.24
CA GLU A 65 -2.19 15.10 -8.36
C GLU A 65 -1.60 14.05 -9.32
N GLN A 66 -0.27 14.05 -9.48
CA GLN A 66 0.42 13.07 -10.32
C GLN A 66 0.48 11.70 -9.65
N ILE A 67 0.67 11.67 -8.33
CA ILE A 67 0.63 10.45 -7.54
C ILE A 67 -0.77 9.85 -7.61
N GLN A 68 -1.79 10.66 -7.35
CA GLN A 68 -3.19 10.25 -7.36
C GLN A 68 -3.61 9.74 -8.74
N HIS A 69 -3.23 10.42 -9.81
CA HIS A 69 -3.52 9.97 -11.16
C HIS A 69 -2.97 8.57 -11.44
N LEU A 70 -1.68 8.35 -11.13
CA LEU A 70 -1.06 7.03 -11.34
C LEU A 70 -1.67 5.97 -10.43
N TYR A 71 -1.99 6.31 -9.18
CA TYR A 71 -2.70 5.42 -8.27
C TYR A 71 -4.08 5.03 -8.83
N ASP A 72 -4.87 6.00 -9.27
CA ASP A 72 -6.23 5.75 -9.77
C ASP A 72 -6.23 4.83 -10.98
N VAL A 73 -5.31 5.05 -11.93
CA VAL A 73 -5.23 4.21 -13.15
C VAL A 73 -4.70 2.81 -12.84
N THR A 74 -3.78 2.64 -11.87
CA THR A 74 -3.27 1.30 -11.52
C THR A 74 -4.22 0.49 -10.64
N HIS A 75 -5.15 1.16 -9.94
CA HIS A 75 -6.13 0.53 -9.05
C HIS A 75 -7.54 0.47 -9.63
N GLY A 76 -7.78 1.07 -10.80
CA GLY A 76 -9.09 1.11 -11.45
C GLY A 76 -10.09 1.99 -10.71
N LEU A 77 -9.63 3.05 -10.05
CA LEU A 77 -10.46 4.04 -9.34
C LEU A 77 -10.91 5.19 -10.25
N THR A 78 -10.80 4.98 -11.56
CA THR A 78 -11.30 5.90 -12.59
C THR A 78 -12.70 5.48 -13.06
N GLU A 79 -13.37 6.33 -13.84
CA GLU A 79 -14.65 5.96 -14.48
C GLU A 79 -14.51 4.76 -15.43
N GLN A 80 -13.29 4.51 -15.94
CA GLN A 80 -12.97 3.39 -16.81
C GLN A 80 -12.77 2.06 -16.04
N GLY A 81 -12.66 2.10 -14.70
CA GLY A 81 -12.57 0.91 -13.88
C GLY A 81 -11.40 -0.01 -14.26
N LEU A 82 -11.69 -1.28 -14.53
CA LEU A 82 -10.65 -2.26 -14.88
C LEU A 82 -9.94 -1.98 -16.21
N ASP A 83 -10.55 -1.20 -17.11
CA ASP A 83 -9.96 -0.90 -18.42
C ASP A 83 -8.64 -0.13 -18.30
N THR A 84 -8.37 0.50 -17.14
CA THR A 84 -7.06 1.13 -16.87
C THR A 84 -6.01 0.15 -16.35
N VAL A 85 -6.42 -0.99 -15.78
CA VAL A 85 -5.49 -1.97 -15.18
C VAL A 85 -5.13 -3.11 -16.15
N PHE A 86 -6.09 -3.52 -16.98
CA PHE A 86 -5.91 -4.56 -18.00
C PHE A 86 -4.75 -4.37 -18.98
N PRO A 87 -4.38 -3.13 -19.40
CA PRO A 87 -3.31 -2.95 -20.38
C PRO A 87 -2.00 -3.64 -20.00
N VAL A 88 -1.64 -3.73 -18.71
CA VAL A 88 -0.42 -4.42 -18.27
C VAL A 88 -0.44 -5.91 -18.64
N LEU A 89 -1.60 -6.56 -18.59
CA LEU A 89 -1.79 -7.96 -18.98
C LEU A 89 -1.90 -8.13 -20.50
N ASP A 90 -2.64 -7.24 -21.17
CA ASP A 90 -2.85 -7.32 -22.62
C ASP A 90 -1.57 -7.08 -23.42
N LEU A 91 -0.69 -6.21 -22.92
CA LEU A 91 0.60 -5.89 -23.51
C LEU A 91 1.68 -6.94 -23.19
N ALA A 92 1.40 -7.92 -22.31
CA ALA A 92 2.36 -8.93 -21.91
C ALA A 92 2.47 -10.07 -22.95
N GLU A 93 3.66 -10.25 -23.52
CA GLU A 93 3.89 -11.20 -24.61
C GLU A 93 4.45 -12.54 -24.10
N THR A 94 5.35 -12.47 -23.13
CA THR A 94 6.04 -13.66 -22.59
C THR A 94 5.33 -14.25 -21.37
N LYS A 95 5.56 -15.54 -21.10
CA LYS A 95 5.00 -16.19 -19.89
C LYS A 95 5.38 -15.48 -18.59
N ARG A 96 6.60 -14.93 -18.52
CA ARG A 96 7.06 -14.21 -17.31
C ARG A 96 6.44 -12.83 -17.20
N GLU A 97 6.22 -12.14 -18.32
CA GLU A 97 5.47 -10.87 -18.36
C GLU A 97 4.02 -11.10 -17.92
N LYS A 98 3.36 -12.12 -18.48
CA LYS A 98 1.99 -12.48 -18.07
C LYS A 98 1.89 -12.85 -16.60
N ALA A 99 2.91 -13.51 -16.05
CA ALA A 99 2.93 -13.83 -14.62
C ALA A 99 3.02 -12.56 -13.73
N VAL A 100 3.92 -11.62 -14.03
CA VAL A 100 3.98 -10.37 -13.25
C VAL A 100 2.74 -9.51 -13.48
N ALA A 101 2.22 -9.46 -14.70
CA ALA A 101 1.01 -8.73 -15.03
C ALA A 101 -0.24 -9.30 -14.35
N LEU A 102 -0.37 -10.64 -14.25
CA LEU A 102 -1.44 -11.28 -13.49
C LEU A 102 -1.39 -10.88 -12.01
N GLY A 103 -0.19 -10.86 -11.43
CA GLY A 103 0.00 -10.39 -10.06
C GLY A 103 -0.47 -8.96 -9.89
N PHE A 104 -0.01 -8.07 -10.78
CA PHE A 104 -0.35 -6.65 -10.80
C PHE A 104 -1.85 -6.43 -10.97
N LEU A 105 -2.48 -7.09 -11.94
CA LEU A 105 -3.90 -7.01 -12.19
C LEU A 105 -4.71 -7.48 -10.98
N ALA A 106 -4.35 -8.58 -10.34
CA ALA A 106 -5.09 -9.08 -9.18
C ALA A 106 -4.95 -8.20 -7.92
N HIS A 107 -4.23 -7.08 -7.95
CA HIS A 107 -4.07 -6.16 -6.82
C HIS A 107 -5.30 -5.24 -6.67
N ASN A 108 -5.74 -4.60 -7.75
CA ASN A 108 -6.68 -3.47 -7.86
C ASN A 108 -7.95 -3.38 -6.95
N ASN A 109 -8.54 -2.18 -6.88
CA ASN A 109 -9.73 -1.83 -6.08
C ASN A 109 -11.09 -2.10 -6.76
N VAL A 110 -11.14 -2.78 -7.91
CA VAL A 110 -12.40 -3.10 -8.61
C VAL A 110 -12.79 -4.56 -8.40
N ASN A 111 -11.88 -5.49 -8.68
CA ASN A 111 -12.07 -6.92 -8.48
C ASN A 111 -10.83 -7.64 -7.93
N GLY A 112 -9.75 -6.89 -7.66
CA GLY A 112 -8.50 -7.38 -7.11
C GLY A 112 -8.55 -7.55 -5.60
N ALA A 113 -7.39 -7.71 -4.96
CA ALA A 113 -7.26 -7.89 -3.52
C ALA A 113 -7.82 -6.70 -2.73
N ASP A 114 -7.71 -5.50 -3.29
CA ASP A 114 -7.94 -4.25 -2.57
C ASP A 114 -9.41 -3.95 -2.38
N VAL A 115 -10.28 -4.40 -3.29
CA VAL A 115 -11.72 -4.25 -3.11
C VAL A 115 -12.23 -5.01 -1.88
N TYR A 116 -11.52 -6.06 -1.44
CA TYR A 116 -11.86 -6.79 -0.21
C TYR A 116 -11.39 -6.05 1.04
N ALA A 117 -10.27 -5.32 0.96
CA ALA A 117 -9.78 -4.47 2.05
C ALA A 117 -10.58 -3.19 2.22
N HIS A 118 -10.93 -2.53 1.12
CA HIS A 118 -11.43 -1.15 1.09
C HIS A 118 -12.81 -0.95 0.51
N GLY A 119 -13.22 -1.84 -0.39
CA GLY A 119 -14.47 -1.72 -1.14
C GLY A 119 -14.35 -0.90 -2.41
N ASN A 120 -15.49 -0.85 -3.10
CA ASN A 120 -15.73 0.00 -4.26
C ASN A 120 -17.19 0.48 -4.19
N PRO A 121 -17.46 1.74 -3.80
CA PRO A 121 -16.49 2.84 -3.66
C PRO A 121 -15.48 2.63 -2.53
N TYR A 122 -14.30 3.25 -2.68
CA TYR A 122 -13.23 3.25 -1.68
C TYR A 122 -13.75 3.75 -0.32
N ASN A 123 -13.17 3.28 0.79
CA ASN A 123 -13.61 3.56 2.16
C ASN A 123 -15.01 3.00 2.53
N ASP A 124 -15.38 1.83 1.99
CA ASP A 124 -16.57 1.09 2.44
C ASP A 124 -16.37 0.59 3.88
N PRO A 125 -17.17 1.07 4.86
CA PRO A 125 -17.01 0.74 6.28
C PRO A 125 -17.26 -0.74 6.60
N GLU A 126 -17.84 -1.51 5.68
CA GLU A 126 -18.02 -2.96 5.85
C GLU A 126 -16.77 -3.76 5.49
N ARG A 127 -15.77 -3.13 4.87
CA ARG A 127 -14.56 -3.80 4.36
C ARG A 127 -13.48 -3.82 5.40
N TYR A 128 -12.71 -4.91 5.41
CA TYR A 128 -11.96 -5.30 6.60
C TYR A 128 -11.02 -4.22 7.11
N VAL A 129 -10.18 -3.67 6.23
CA VAL A 129 -9.18 -2.68 6.64
C VAL A 129 -9.85 -1.40 7.12
N ILE A 130 -10.90 -0.94 6.43
CA ILE A 130 -11.65 0.27 6.81
C ILE A 130 -12.41 0.07 8.13
N ALA A 131 -13.08 -1.07 8.29
CA ALA A 131 -13.78 -1.42 9.52
C ALA A 131 -12.82 -1.45 10.73
N LYS A 132 -11.61 -1.99 10.55
CA LYS A 132 -10.57 -2.00 11.58
C LYS A 132 -9.98 -0.61 11.81
N ALA A 133 -9.81 0.18 10.76
CA ALA A 133 -9.31 1.55 10.85
C ALA A 133 -10.29 2.46 11.61
N LEU A 134 -11.60 2.31 11.41
CA LEU A 134 -12.64 3.01 12.16
C LEU A 134 -12.58 2.65 13.65
N GLN A 135 -12.51 1.36 13.99
CA GLN A 135 -12.36 0.90 15.38
C GLN A 135 -11.08 1.46 16.02
N LEU A 136 -9.96 1.42 15.30
CA LEU A 136 -8.70 1.97 15.79
C LEU A 136 -8.77 3.48 15.96
N SER A 137 -9.44 4.19 15.04
CA SER A 137 -9.65 5.63 15.12
C SER A 137 -10.35 6.01 16.42
N GLU A 138 -11.40 5.28 16.83
CA GLU A 138 -12.09 5.53 18.11
C GLU A 138 -11.14 5.35 19.32
N VAL A 139 -10.30 4.30 19.30
CA VAL A 139 -9.31 4.04 20.35
C VAL A 139 -8.28 5.16 20.43
N LEU A 140 -7.75 5.58 19.28
CA LEU A 140 -6.74 6.62 19.19
C LEU A 140 -7.30 8.01 19.54
N ALA A 141 -8.51 8.34 19.07
CA ALA A 141 -9.22 9.59 19.40
C ALA A 141 -9.37 9.73 20.92
N SER A 142 -9.85 8.67 21.57
CA SER A 142 -10.05 8.64 23.02
C SER A 142 -8.74 8.90 23.78
N ARG A 143 -7.62 8.33 23.30
CA ARG A 143 -6.31 8.52 23.91
C ARG A 143 -5.73 9.91 23.65
N LEU A 144 -5.89 10.45 22.45
CA LEU A 144 -5.47 11.82 22.12
C LEU A 144 -6.23 12.85 22.96
N ALA A 145 -7.54 12.66 23.14
CA ALA A 145 -8.38 13.52 23.98
C ALA A 145 -7.91 13.53 25.44
N LEU A 146 -7.54 12.37 26.00
CA LEU A 146 -6.96 12.26 27.35
C LEU A 146 -5.63 13.02 27.50
N LEU A 147 -4.88 13.18 26.41
CA LEU A 147 -3.63 13.94 26.35
C LEU A 147 -3.85 15.43 26.06
N GLY A 148 -5.11 15.87 25.94
CA GLY A 148 -5.46 17.25 25.62
C GLY A 148 -5.21 17.64 24.17
N GLY A 149 -5.09 16.65 23.28
CA GLY A 149 -4.93 16.85 21.83
C GLY A 149 -6.13 16.31 21.05
N GLY A 150 -6.11 16.54 19.75
CA GLY A 150 -7.05 15.99 18.79
C GLY A 150 -6.44 16.10 17.39
N ILE A 151 -6.87 15.23 16.50
CA ILE A 151 -6.61 15.33 15.06
C ILE A 151 -7.95 15.23 14.35
N ALA A 152 -8.05 15.75 13.13
CA ALA A 152 -9.28 15.68 12.36
C ALA A 152 -9.66 14.21 12.10
N ASP A 153 -10.97 13.92 12.04
CA ASP A 153 -11.47 12.54 11.97
C ASP A 153 -11.02 11.83 10.68
N ASP A 154 -10.95 12.57 9.57
CA ASP A 154 -10.43 12.08 8.28
C ASP A 154 -8.96 11.68 8.39
N MET A 155 -8.12 12.56 8.93
CA MET A 155 -6.71 12.26 9.21
C MET A 155 -6.54 11.06 10.14
N LEU A 156 -7.39 10.97 11.16
CA LEU A 156 -7.31 9.87 12.12
C LEU A 156 -7.63 8.53 11.47
N LEU A 157 -8.61 8.52 10.57
CA LEU A 157 -8.95 7.35 9.78
C LEU A 157 -7.79 6.93 8.89
N GLU A 158 -7.18 7.87 8.14
CA GLU A 158 -6.03 7.61 7.28
C GLU A 158 -4.82 7.05 8.06
N VAL A 159 -4.49 7.66 9.20
CA VAL A 159 -3.40 7.17 10.07
C VAL A 159 -3.72 5.78 10.64
N SER A 160 -4.98 5.56 11.05
CA SER A 160 -5.43 4.27 11.57
C SER A 160 -5.39 3.18 10.50
N HIS A 161 -5.77 3.52 9.27
CA HIS A 161 -5.70 2.65 8.12
C HIS A 161 -4.26 2.18 7.88
N VAL A 162 -3.30 3.10 7.80
CA VAL A 162 -1.87 2.74 7.65
C VAL A 162 -1.40 1.80 8.78
N PHE A 163 -1.82 2.05 10.03
CA PHE A 163 -1.45 1.17 11.15
C PHE A 163 -2.06 -0.23 11.06
N VAL A 164 -3.31 -0.34 10.61
CA VAL A 164 -3.99 -1.62 10.38
C VAL A 164 -3.24 -2.46 9.35
N GLU A 165 -2.76 -1.86 8.28
CA GLU A 165 -2.06 -2.60 7.22
C GLU A 165 -0.67 -3.05 7.63
N PHE A 166 0.05 -2.20 8.36
CA PHE A 166 1.33 -2.58 8.93
C PHE A 166 1.16 -3.69 9.98
N ALA A 167 0.08 -3.65 10.76
CA ALA A 167 -0.28 -4.74 11.66
C ALA A 167 -0.64 -6.02 10.89
N ALA A 168 -1.38 -5.92 9.79
CA ALA A 168 -1.73 -7.04 8.93
C ALA A 168 -0.46 -7.74 8.41
N ASP A 169 0.49 -6.99 7.87
CA ASP A 169 1.79 -7.52 7.41
C ASP A 169 2.58 -8.22 8.52
N LEU A 170 2.59 -7.62 9.72
CA LEU A 170 3.25 -8.18 10.90
C LEU A 170 2.58 -9.46 11.41
N LEU A 171 1.28 -9.65 11.17
CA LEU A 171 0.53 -10.87 11.49
C LEU A 171 0.72 -11.92 10.39
N ILE A 172 0.65 -11.54 9.12
CA ILE A 172 0.89 -12.44 7.98
C ILE A 172 2.23 -13.14 8.07
N ARG A 173 3.31 -12.43 8.45
CA ARG A 173 4.61 -13.09 8.68
C ARG A 173 4.61 -14.11 9.82
N GLN A 174 3.64 -14.07 10.74
CA GLN A 174 3.53 -15.07 11.80
C GLN A 174 2.95 -16.38 11.26
N TYR A 175 1.98 -16.27 10.35
CA TYR A 175 1.41 -17.40 9.61
C TYR A 175 2.37 -17.91 8.51
N ASP A 176 3.20 -17.02 7.98
CA ASP A 176 4.12 -17.31 6.89
C ASP A 176 5.53 -16.77 7.16
N ARG A 177 6.31 -17.54 7.92
CA ARG A 177 7.67 -17.13 8.32
C ARG A 177 8.64 -16.98 7.15
N ALA A 178 8.31 -17.53 5.99
CA ALA A 178 9.13 -17.45 4.78
C ALA A 178 8.74 -16.25 3.89
N ILE A 179 7.74 -15.45 4.26
CA ILE A 179 7.21 -14.39 3.40
C ILE A 179 8.28 -13.36 3.04
N GLY A 180 9.09 -12.92 4.01
CA GLY A 180 10.15 -11.95 3.77
C GLY A 180 11.21 -12.43 2.77
N ALA A 181 11.59 -13.71 2.85
CA ALA A 181 12.52 -14.32 1.89
C ALA A 181 11.89 -14.40 0.49
N ARG A 182 10.60 -14.72 0.40
CA ARG A 182 9.86 -14.75 -0.87
C ARG A 182 9.75 -13.37 -1.51
N MET A 183 9.47 -12.32 -0.73
CA MET A 183 9.45 -10.93 -1.21
C MET A 183 10.79 -10.53 -1.82
N ILE A 184 11.91 -10.84 -1.14
CA ILE A 184 13.25 -10.55 -1.66
C ILE A 184 13.50 -11.30 -2.97
N VAL A 185 13.21 -12.61 -3.00
CA VAL A 185 13.42 -13.42 -4.22
C VAL A 185 12.55 -12.90 -5.37
N ALA A 186 11.28 -12.57 -5.11
CA ALA A 186 10.38 -12.01 -6.10
C ALA A 186 10.91 -10.69 -6.66
N ALA A 187 11.34 -9.76 -5.81
CA ALA A 187 11.91 -8.49 -6.22
C ALA A 187 13.21 -8.64 -7.02
N ILE A 188 14.11 -9.55 -6.63
CA ILE A 188 15.36 -9.81 -7.35
C ILE A 188 15.11 -10.51 -8.70
N SER A 189 14.16 -11.43 -8.74
CA SER A 189 13.89 -12.29 -9.89
C SER A 189 12.76 -11.82 -10.79
N ARG A 190 12.20 -10.63 -10.51
CA ARG A 190 11.17 -9.98 -11.34
C ARG A 190 11.59 -9.95 -12.80
N ASN A 191 10.61 -10.00 -13.69
CA ASN A 191 10.85 -9.86 -15.12
C ASN A 191 11.51 -8.51 -15.40
N ARG A 192 12.58 -8.53 -16.19
CA ARG A 192 13.31 -7.31 -16.58
C ARG A 192 12.48 -6.38 -17.46
N GLY A 193 11.55 -6.91 -18.26
CA GLY A 193 10.62 -6.15 -19.10
C GLY A 193 9.40 -5.59 -18.38
N PHE A 194 9.23 -5.85 -17.08
CA PHE A 194 8.09 -5.31 -16.33
C PHE A 194 8.01 -3.77 -16.32
N PRO A 195 9.11 -3.01 -16.13
CA PRO A 195 9.07 -1.55 -16.24
C PRO A 195 8.62 -1.09 -17.63
N ASP A 196 9.05 -1.78 -18.69
CA ASP A 196 8.64 -1.45 -20.06
C ASP A 196 7.13 -1.71 -20.27
N LEU A 197 6.55 -2.71 -19.60
CA LEU A 197 5.09 -2.91 -19.60
C LEU A 197 4.37 -1.75 -18.91
N LEU A 198 4.85 -1.29 -17.76
CA LEU A 198 4.28 -0.13 -17.08
C LEU A 198 4.36 1.13 -17.94
N VAL A 199 5.49 1.34 -18.63
CA VAL A 199 5.65 2.47 -19.58
C VAL A 199 4.63 2.37 -20.70
N LYS A 200 4.53 1.22 -21.38
CA LYS A 200 3.56 1.02 -22.47
C LYS A 200 2.11 1.21 -22.01
N ALA A 201 1.79 0.84 -20.77
CA ALA A 201 0.45 0.95 -20.21
C ALA A 201 0.10 2.39 -19.80
N TYR A 202 1.03 3.15 -19.23
CA TYR A 202 0.70 4.37 -18.49
C TYR A 202 1.42 5.65 -18.95
N ALA A 203 2.55 5.55 -19.66
CA ALA A 203 3.38 6.73 -19.94
C ALA A 203 2.69 7.75 -20.86
N GLU A 204 1.94 7.30 -21.88
CA GLU A 204 1.25 8.20 -22.81
C GLU A 204 0.17 9.02 -22.09
N ASN A 205 -0.74 8.35 -21.37
CA ASN A 205 -1.81 9.04 -20.65
C ASN A 205 -1.27 9.96 -19.53
N PHE A 206 -0.23 9.52 -18.82
CA PHE A 206 0.42 10.34 -17.80
C PHE A 206 1.11 11.57 -18.41
N ALA A 207 1.77 11.41 -19.56
CA ALA A 207 2.40 12.51 -20.28
C ALA A 207 1.38 13.54 -20.76
N ASP A 208 0.30 13.09 -21.40
CA ASP A 208 -0.75 13.96 -21.91
C ASP A 208 -1.45 14.73 -20.78
N THR A 209 -1.68 14.09 -19.64
CA THR A 209 -2.39 14.69 -18.49
C THR A 209 -1.61 15.84 -17.85
N PHE A 210 -0.28 15.69 -17.71
CA PHE A 210 0.56 16.64 -16.99
C PHE A 210 1.50 17.47 -17.88
N GLY A 211 1.39 17.32 -19.21
CA GLY A 211 2.20 18.07 -20.17
C GLY A 211 3.67 17.65 -20.20
N PHE A 212 3.97 16.39 -19.87
CA PHE A 212 5.29 15.81 -20.06
C PHE A 212 5.47 15.32 -21.50
N THR A 213 6.72 15.11 -21.90
CA THR A 213 7.02 14.22 -23.02
C THR A 213 6.84 12.76 -22.61
N HIS A 214 6.58 11.89 -23.57
CA HIS A 214 6.51 10.44 -23.32
C HIS A 214 7.80 9.92 -22.64
N ASP A 215 8.98 10.41 -23.05
CA ASP A 215 10.27 9.98 -22.49
C ASP A 215 10.46 10.42 -21.03
N GLU A 216 9.95 11.59 -20.65
CA GLU A 216 9.93 12.05 -19.25
C GLU A 216 9.00 11.17 -18.40
N ALA A 217 7.78 10.93 -18.87
CA ALA A 217 6.82 10.04 -18.19
C ALA A 217 7.39 8.61 -18.04
N ALA A 218 7.98 8.08 -19.10
CA ALA A 218 8.63 6.77 -19.08
C ALA A 218 9.79 6.73 -18.06
N SER A 219 10.60 7.78 -18.01
CA SER A 219 11.72 7.89 -17.07
C SER A 219 11.24 7.92 -15.61
N ILE A 220 10.14 8.63 -15.32
CA ILE A 220 9.51 8.65 -14.00
C ILE A 220 9.04 7.23 -13.63
N ILE A 221 8.24 6.59 -14.49
CA ILE A 221 7.68 5.25 -14.22
C ILE A 221 8.79 4.23 -13.94
N VAL A 222 9.86 4.21 -14.76
CA VAL A 222 11.00 3.30 -14.57
C VAL A 222 11.76 3.60 -13.27
N ALA A 223 11.93 4.88 -12.92
CA ALA A 223 12.61 5.27 -11.69
C ALA A 223 11.81 4.87 -10.43
N GLU A 224 10.49 5.03 -10.45
CA GLU A 224 9.60 4.64 -9.36
C GLU A 224 9.54 3.13 -9.18
N GLU A 225 9.44 2.36 -10.27
CA GLU A 225 9.56 0.90 -10.21
C GLU A 225 10.90 0.47 -9.57
N ALA A 226 12.00 1.12 -9.96
CA ALA A 226 13.30 0.78 -9.40
C ALA A 226 13.39 1.12 -7.91
N LYS A 227 12.77 2.22 -7.46
CA LYS A 227 12.65 2.60 -6.04
C LYS A 227 11.80 1.59 -5.27
N PHE A 228 10.62 1.26 -5.79
CA PHE A 228 9.71 0.28 -5.20
C PHE A 228 10.37 -1.08 -5.05
N ARG A 229 11.10 -1.56 -6.07
CA ARG A 229 11.85 -2.82 -5.98
C ARG A 229 12.82 -2.85 -4.79
N ARG A 230 13.54 -1.75 -4.56
CA ARG A 230 14.45 -1.63 -3.42
C ARG A 230 13.70 -1.61 -2.10
N LEU A 231 12.53 -0.96 -2.05
CA LEU A 231 11.66 -1.01 -0.88
C LEU A 231 11.19 -2.43 -0.62
N ALA A 232 10.67 -3.16 -1.61
CA ALA A 232 10.21 -4.53 -1.45
C ALA A 232 11.31 -5.46 -0.88
N ILE A 233 12.56 -5.26 -1.31
CA ILE A 233 13.73 -5.96 -0.73
C ILE A 233 13.95 -5.57 0.73
N ARG A 234 13.99 -4.26 1.06
CA ARG A 234 14.14 -3.76 2.45
C ARG A 234 13.02 -4.29 3.35
N TYR A 235 11.79 -4.23 2.87
CA TYR A 235 10.60 -4.71 3.57
C TYR A 235 10.68 -6.23 3.82
N GLY A 236 11.08 -7.01 2.81
CA GLY A 236 11.32 -8.45 2.97
C GLY A 236 12.45 -8.79 3.96
N MET A 237 13.47 -7.93 4.11
CA MET A 237 14.48 -8.09 5.17
C MET A 237 13.87 -7.84 6.55
N ILE A 238 13.04 -6.81 6.69
CA ILE A 238 12.34 -6.49 7.94
C ILE A 238 11.43 -7.66 8.38
N MET A 239 10.70 -8.26 7.44
CA MET A 239 9.81 -9.40 7.72
C MET A 239 10.52 -10.63 8.27
N GLN A 240 11.83 -10.78 8.04
CA GLN A 240 12.65 -11.89 8.55
C GLN A 240 13.18 -11.65 9.97
N TYR A 241 13.04 -10.44 10.53
CA TYR A 241 13.47 -10.17 11.89
C TYR A 241 12.55 -10.81 12.94
N SER A 242 12.96 -10.75 14.22
CA SER A 242 12.12 -11.13 15.35
C SER A 242 10.88 -10.23 15.44
N ASN A 243 9.79 -10.68 16.09
CA ASN A 243 8.52 -9.92 16.19
C ASN A 243 8.74 -8.46 16.60
N ARG A 244 9.44 -8.24 17.71
CA ARG A 244 9.75 -6.90 18.22
C ARG A 244 10.60 -6.09 17.25
N LYS A 245 11.66 -6.68 16.67
CA LYS A 245 12.54 -5.93 15.77
C LYS A 245 11.82 -5.56 14.47
N ALA A 246 11.03 -6.47 13.88
CA ALA A 246 10.26 -6.17 12.69
C ALA A 246 9.28 -5.01 12.91
N GLN A 247 8.54 -5.01 14.03
CA GLN A 247 7.65 -3.91 14.40
C GLN A 247 8.42 -2.58 14.54
N THR A 248 9.57 -2.58 15.21
CA THR A 248 10.40 -1.38 15.36
C THR A 248 10.90 -0.84 14.02
N GLU A 249 11.38 -1.72 13.14
CA GLU A 249 11.95 -1.31 11.85
C GLU A 249 10.87 -0.84 10.86
N LEU A 250 9.67 -1.45 10.88
CA LEU A 250 8.52 -0.95 10.14
C LEU A 250 8.05 0.41 10.66
N ALA A 251 7.94 0.56 11.98
CA ALA A 251 7.59 1.84 12.58
C ALA A 251 8.64 2.93 12.23
N GLY A 252 9.92 2.55 12.14
CA GLY A 252 10.99 3.42 11.67
C GLY A 252 10.81 3.83 10.20
N LEU A 253 10.47 2.89 9.32
CA LEU A 253 10.15 3.18 7.92
C LEU A 253 8.99 4.19 7.81
N LEU A 254 7.91 3.98 8.56
CA LEU A 254 6.78 4.91 8.56
C LEU A 254 7.17 6.27 9.15
N ALA A 255 8.02 6.30 10.18
CA ALA A 255 8.53 7.55 10.75
C ALA A 255 9.44 8.34 9.78
N GLU A 256 10.13 7.66 8.85
CA GLU A 256 10.92 8.32 7.80
C GLU A 256 10.02 9.08 6.79
N ILE A 257 8.82 8.56 6.51
CA ILE A 257 7.88 9.15 5.53
C ILE A 257 6.82 10.06 6.17
N ALA A 258 6.50 9.85 7.45
CA ALA A 258 5.46 10.55 8.17
C ALA A 258 5.57 12.09 8.12
N PRO A 259 6.76 12.73 8.25
CA PRO A 259 6.86 14.18 8.15
C PRO A 259 6.33 14.74 6.83
N ARG A 260 6.54 14.03 5.72
CA ARG A 260 6.09 14.47 4.40
C ARG A 260 4.59 14.28 4.23
N LEU A 261 4.07 13.15 4.71
CA LEU A 261 2.62 12.92 4.75
C LEU A 261 1.97 14.03 5.57
N MET A 262 2.52 14.33 6.75
CA MET A 262 2.02 15.37 7.66
C MET A 262 2.15 16.80 7.11
N GLU A 263 3.23 17.13 6.37
CA GLU A 263 3.40 18.44 5.74
C GLU A 263 2.25 18.77 4.77
N GLY A 264 1.77 17.76 4.02
CA GLY A 264 0.60 17.90 3.13
C GLY A 264 -0.69 18.30 3.85
N TYR A 265 -0.76 18.09 5.16
CA TYR A 265 -1.90 18.45 6.02
C TYR A 265 -1.59 19.59 6.99
N GLY A 266 -0.41 20.23 6.89
CA GLY A 266 0.01 21.31 7.79
C GLY A 266 0.34 20.85 9.22
N LEU A 267 0.64 19.57 9.41
CA LEU A 267 0.99 18.96 10.69
C LEU A 267 2.49 19.09 10.98
N ASP A 268 2.85 19.80 12.06
CA ASP A 268 4.23 19.82 12.59
C ASP A 268 4.33 18.94 13.85
N VAL A 269 4.53 17.63 13.65
CA VAL A 269 4.78 16.69 14.75
C VAL A 269 6.29 16.56 14.98
N PRO A 270 6.80 16.82 16.21
CA PRO A 270 8.23 16.69 16.49
C PRO A 270 8.72 15.29 16.15
N SER A 271 9.78 15.17 15.33
CA SER A 271 10.25 13.89 14.81
C SER A 271 10.59 12.86 15.91
N ALA A 272 11.01 13.33 17.09
CA ALA A 272 11.28 12.49 18.25
C ALA A 272 10.04 11.75 18.80
N MET A 273 8.84 12.24 18.51
CA MET A 273 7.56 11.66 18.96
C MET A 273 6.95 10.69 17.95
N LEU A 274 7.35 10.75 16.68
CA LEU A 274 6.76 9.94 15.61
C LEU A 274 6.92 8.45 15.86
N LEU A 275 8.14 7.99 16.14
CA LEU A 275 8.42 6.57 16.32
C LEU A 275 7.61 5.96 17.49
N PRO A 276 7.59 6.54 18.72
CA PRO A 276 6.75 6.03 19.80
C PRO A 276 5.25 6.00 19.48
N ILE A 277 4.73 7.03 18.81
CA ILE A 277 3.31 7.12 18.43
C ILE A 277 2.96 6.02 17.41
N ILE A 278 3.80 5.86 16.38
CA ILE A 278 3.61 4.84 15.36
C ILE A 278 3.70 3.43 15.96
N GLN A 279 4.70 3.17 16.80
CA GLN A 279 4.84 1.87 17.47
C GLN A 279 3.61 1.53 18.31
N PHE A 280 3.10 2.53 19.02
CA PHE A 280 1.88 2.42 19.81
C PHE A 280 0.66 2.12 18.93
N GLY A 281 0.43 2.89 17.86
CA GLY A 281 -0.67 2.69 16.93
C GLY A 281 -0.65 1.33 16.25
N ILE A 282 0.50 0.89 15.75
CA ILE A 282 0.68 -0.47 15.20
C ILE A 282 0.41 -1.53 16.28
N GLY A 283 0.80 -1.27 17.53
CA GLY A 283 0.53 -2.18 18.65
C GLY A 283 -0.96 -2.38 18.92
N GLU A 284 -1.75 -1.31 18.94
CA GLU A 284 -3.21 -1.38 19.09
C GLU A 284 -3.87 -2.06 17.87
N ALA A 285 -3.40 -1.73 16.66
CA ALA A 285 -3.87 -2.37 15.44
C ALA A 285 -3.61 -3.89 15.41
N LEU A 286 -2.45 -4.35 15.91
CA LEU A 286 -2.13 -5.77 16.06
C LEU A 286 -3.15 -6.49 16.95
N GLU A 287 -3.51 -5.88 18.08
CA GLU A 287 -4.50 -6.46 19.00
C GLU A 287 -5.90 -6.52 18.37
N LEU A 288 -6.26 -5.55 17.53
CA LEU A 288 -7.55 -5.52 16.82
C LEU A 288 -7.66 -6.56 15.70
N CYS A 289 -6.56 -6.88 15.01
CA CYS A 289 -6.58 -7.71 13.81
C CYS A 289 -6.19 -9.18 14.05
N LYS A 290 -5.51 -9.51 15.16
CA LYS A 290 -4.85 -10.81 15.38
C LYS A 290 -5.77 -12.04 15.28
N ASP A 291 -7.06 -11.89 15.59
CA ASP A 291 -7.97 -13.03 15.72
C ASP A 291 -8.76 -13.32 14.43
N ASP A 292 -8.86 -12.36 13.50
CA ASP A 292 -9.72 -12.46 12.31
C ASP A 292 -9.04 -12.10 10.99
N LEU A 293 -7.80 -11.60 10.99
CA LEU A 293 -7.09 -11.25 9.76
C LEU A 293 -6.91 -12.43 8.79
N LEU A 294 -6.41 -13.57 9.29
CA LEU A 294 -6.08 -14.69 8.40
C LEU A 294 -7.33 -15.23 7.66
N PRO A 295 -8.46 -15.49 8.34
CA PRO A 295 -9.70 -15.83 7.64
C PRO A 295 -10.08 -14.84 6.53
N GLU A 296 -9.95 -13.53 6.77
CA GLU A 296 -10.26 -12.52 5.76
C GLU A 296 -9.33 -12.60 4.53
N VAL A 297 -8.03 -12.72 4.77
CA VAL A 297 -7.04 -12.82 3.69
C VAL A 297 -7.24 -14.11 2.90
N GLU A 298 -7.56 -15.24 3.54
CA GLU A 298 -7.87 -16.49 2.84
C GLU A 298 -9.17 -16.38 2.02
N ASN A 299 -10.20 -15.68 2.53
CA ASN A 299 -11.41 -15.41 1.74
C ASN A 299 -11.09 -14.58 0.49
N THR A 300 -10.24 -13.56 0.63
CA THR A 300 -9.76 -12.73 -0.49
C THR A 300 -9.06 -13.62 -1.55
N ILE A 301 -8.18 -14.54 -1.11
CA ILE A 301 -7.48 -15.46 -2.02
C ILE A 301 -8.45 -16.36 -2.78
N GLU A 302 -9.44 -16.94 -2.11
CA GLU A 302 -10.44 -17.80 -2.76
C GLU A 302 -11.27 -17.01 -3.78
N ALA A 303 -11.65 -15.77 -3.45
CA ALA A 303 -12.38 -14.92 -4.37
C ALA A 303 -11.55 -14.56 -5.62
N LEU A 304 -10.26 -14.26 -5.47
CA LEU A 304 -9.35 -14.00 -6.60
C LEU A 304 -9.13 -15.23 -7.48
N ARG A 305 -9.10 -16.44 -6.89
CA ARG A 305 -8.98 -17.70 -7.64
C ARG A 305 -10.23 -18.02 -8.45
N ALA A 306 -11.39 -17.51 -8.06
CA ALA A 306 -12.64 -17.68 -8.78
C ALA A 306 -12.75 -16.79 -10.03
N ILE A 307 -11.88 -15.79 -10.19
CA ILE A 307 -11.86 -14.89 -11.34
C ILE A 307 -11.14 -15.56 -12.51
N ASP A 308 -11.80 -15.58 -13.68
CA ASP A 308 -11.17 -15.98 -14.93
C ASP A 308 -10.40 -14.80 -15.53
N TRP A 309 -9.12 -14.71 -15.16
CA TRP A 309 -8.20 -13.66 -15.63
C TRP A 309 -7.75 -13.83 -17.09
N HIS A 310 -8.06 -14.96 -17.73
CA HIS A 310 -7.51 -15.30 -19.06
C HIS A 310 -8.52 -15.27 -20.20
N HIS A 311 -9.82 -15.14 -19.91
CA HIS A 311 -10.89 -15.13 -20.90
C HIS A 311 -11.78 -13.88 -20.83
N ARG A 312 -11.23 -12.75 -20.39
CA ARG A 312 -11.89 -11.44 -20.41
C ARG A 312 -11.16 -10.49 -21.33
#